data_AF-A0A9P4PAN8-F1
#
_entry.id   AF-A0A9P4PAN8-F1
#
_cell.length_a   1.000
_cell.length_b   1.000
_cell.length_c   1.000
_cell.angle_alpha   90.00
_cell.angle_beta   90.00
_cell.angle_gamma   90.00
#
_symmetry.space_group_name_H-M   'P 1'
#
loop_
_entity.id
_entity.type
_entity.pdbx_description
1 polymer ?
#
loop_
_entity_poly.entity_id
_entity_poly.type
_entity_poly.pdbx_seq_one_letter_code
_entity_poly.pdbx_strand_id
1 'polypeptide(L)'
;MRPTPSTPSQRALQPLALALASLLLSLLIYTINWWRAATSVPGGWAKDHAAAGGGVPSNSASNPHPIAHLTAAAEARFAALVAAHPTTLADAAADYRRARGRHPPPGFAAWFAFA
;
A
#
# COMPACT_ATOMS: atom_id res chain seq x y z
N MET A 1 -55.43 39.25 27.39
CA MET A 1 -54.04 38.95 26.97
C MET A 1 -53.39 38.10 28.04
N ARG A 2 -52.99 36.85 27.74
CA ARG A 2 -52.24 36.00 28.67
C ARG A 2 -50.75 36.14 28.34
N PRO A 3 -49.89 36.67 29.24
CA PRO A 3 -48.47 36.82 28.95
C PRO A 3 -47.81 35.44 28.87
N THR A 4 -47.00 35.22 27.84
CA THR A 4 -46.11 34.07 27.75
C THR A 4 -44.93 34.27 28.72
N PRO A 5 -44.54 33.25 29.51
CA PRO A 5 -43.30 33.33 30.28
C PRO A 5 -42.11 33.22 29.31
N SER A 6 -41.30 34.28 29.26
CA SER A 6 -39.99 34.27 28.62
C SER A 6 -39.07 33.31 29.40
N THR A 7 -38.47 32.34 28.70
CA THR A 7 -37.59 31.33 29.29
C THR A 7 -36.23 31.96 29.64
N PRO A 8 -35.82 32.10 30.91
CA PRO A 8 -34.54 32.73 31.25
C PRO A 8 -33.34 31.77 31.19
N SER A 9 -33.51 30.52 30.74
CA SER A 9 -32.50 29.46 30.93
C SER A 9 -31.43 29.36 29.82
N GLN A 10 -31.60 30.04 28.68
CA GLN A 10 -30.62 29.93 27.59
C GLN A 10 -29.38 30.80 27.75
N ARG A 11 -29.41 31.89 28.53
CA ARG A 11 -28.29 32.85 28.63
C ARG A 11 -27.13 32.36 29.49
N ALA A 12 -27.40 31.52 30.49
CA ALA A 12 -26.36 31.02 31.39
C ALA A 12 -25.51 29.88 30.79
N LEU A 13 -26.03 29.18 29.78
CA LEU A 13 -25.37 28.00 29.18
C LEU A 13 -24.51 28.32 27.94
N GLN A 14 -24.63 29.54 27.39
CA GLN A 14 -23.89 29.96 26.20
C GLN A 14 -22.36 29.98 26.33
N PRO A 15 -21.75 30.46 27.44
CA PRO A 15 -20.29 30.49 27.54
C PRO A 15 -19.68 29.08 27.61
N LEU A 16 -20.37 28.13 28.23
CA LEU A 16 -19.92 26.74 28.32
C LEU A 16 -19.97 26.05 26.94
N ALA A 17 -21.04 26.25 26.18
CA ALA A 17 -21.16 25.73 24.82
C ALA A 17 -20.06 26.27 23.89
N LEU A 18 -19.73 27.57 23.98
CA LEU A 18 -18.64 28.18 23.21
C LEU A 18 -17.25 27.66 23.64
N ALA A 19 -17.05 27.43 24.94
CA ALA A 19 -15.80 26.85 25.45
C ALA A 19 -15.59 25.41 24.96
N LEU A 20 -16.65 24.58 24.97
CA LEU A 20 -16.61 23.21 24.44
C LEU A 20 -16.39 23.20 22.93
N ALA A 21 -17.07 24.06 22.17
CA ALA A 21 -16.85 24.19 20.73
C ALA A 21 -15.40 24.59 20.40
N SER A 22 -14.82 25.50 21.18
CA SER A 22 -13.42 25.93 21.02
C SER A 22 -12.42 24.81 21.36
N LEU A 23 -12.71 24.02 22.39
CA LEU A 23 -11.91 22.84 22.77
C LEU A 23 -11.96 21.76 21.69
N LEU A 24 -13.15 21.46 21.15
CA LEU A 24 -13.32 20.50 20.07
C LEU A 24 -12.64 20.97 18.77
N LEU A 25 -12.78 22.26 18.42
CA LEU A 25 -12.13 22.84 17.26
C LEU A 25 -10.59 22.81 17.41
N SER A 26 -10.07 23.14 18.59
CA SER A 26 -8.64 23.07 18.88
C SER A 26 -8.11 21.64 18.82
N LEU A 27 -8.85 20.67 19.37
CA LEU A 27 -8.51 19.25 19.31
C LEU A 27 -8.54 18.72 17.86
N LEU A 28 -9.53 19.15 17.06
CA LEU A 28 -9.61 18.82 15.64
C LEU A 28 -8.43 19.40 14.85
N ILE A 29 -8.11 20.68 15.05
CA ILE A 29 -6.95 21.33 14.41
C ILE A 29 -5.64 20.64 14.81
N TYR A 30 -5.49 20.30 16.09
CA TYR A 30 -4.31 19.58 16.60
C TYR A 30 -4.14 18.21 15.94
N THR A 31 -5.21 17.41 15.86
CA THR A 31 -5.16 16.08 15.23
C THR A 31 -4.89 16.15 13.73
N ILE A 32 -5.48 17.13 13.02
CA ILE A 32 -5.20 17.39 11.60
C ILE A 32 -3.74 17.79 11.40
N ASN A 33 -3.21 18.72 12.20
CA ASN A 33 -1.83 19.18 12.08
C ASN A 33 -0.82 18.08 12.41
N TRP A 34 -1.11 17.23 13.41
CA TRP A 34 -0.28 16.07 13.73
C TRP A 34 -0.25 15.06 12.58
N TRP A 35 -1.39 14.76 11.95
CA TRP A 35 -1.45 13.86 10.80
C TRP A 35 -0.72 14.42 9.56
N ARG A 36 -0.82 15.73 9.33
CA ARG A 36 -0.05 16.44 8.28
C ARG A 36 1.46 16.35 8.52
N ALA A 37 1.91 16.45 9.77
CA ALA A 37 3.31 16.27 10.12
C ALA A 37 3.75 14.80 9.96
N ALA A 38 2.92 13.84 10.37
CA ALA A 38 3.21 12.41 10.30
C ALA A 38 3.32 11.87 8.86
N THR A 39 2.58 12.47 7.91
CA THR A 39 2.63 12.13 6.47
C THR A 39 3.56 13.04 5.66
N SER A 40 4.18 14.05 6.29
CA SER A 40 5.13 14.91 5.60
C SER A 40 6.40 14.13 5.31
N VAL A 41 6.71 13.97 4.02
CA VAL A 41 7.95 13.30 3.63
C VAL A 41 9.12 14.22 3.99
N PRO A 42 10.09 13.77 4.81
CA PRO A 42 11.17 14.63 5.33
C PRO A 42 11.89 15.31 4.19
N GLY A 43 11.85 16.66 4.10
CA GLY A 43 12.26 17.47 2.95
C GLY A 43 13.72 17.38 2.50
N GLY A 44 14.49 16.37 2.93
CA GLY A 44 15.78 15.99 2.36
C GLY A 44 15.64 15.43 0.94
N TRP A 45 14.74 14.47 0.73
CA TRP A 45 14.50 13.85 -0.59
C TRP A 45 14.21 14.87 -1.71
N ALA A 46 13.37 15.88 -1.45
CA ALA A 46 12.97 16.87 -2.44
C ALA A 46 14.11 17.82 -2.88
N LYS A 47 15.07 18.11 -1.99
CA LYS A 47 16.22 18.96 -2.32
C LYS A 47 17.23 18.25 -3.22
N ASP A 48 17.35 16.93 -3.06
CA ASP A 48 18.28 16.11 -3.82
C ASP A 48 17.80 15.86 -5.26
N HIS A 49 16.48 15.87 -5.50
CA HIS A 49 15.89 15.68 -6.84
C HIS A 49 15.82 16.96 -7.70
N ALA A 50 15.77 18.15 -7.08
CA ALA A 50 15.68 19.42 -7.81
C ALA A 50 16.99 19.81 -8.51
N ALA A 51 18.14 19.35 -8.00
CA ALA A 51 19.45 19.59 -8.60
C ALA A 51 19.80 18.62 -9.75
N ALA A 52 18.99 17.57 -9.96
CA ALA A 52 19.22 16.56 -11.00
C ALA A 52 18.53 16.88 -12.34
N GLY A 53 18.01 18.10 -12.52
CA GLY A 53 17.38 18.59 -13.75
C GLY A 53 18.37 18.99 -14.86
N GLY A 54 19.49 18.29 -15.01
CA GLY A 54 20.58 18.68 -15.90
C GLY A 54 21.27 17.48 -16.53
N GLY A 55 20.67 16.93 -17.59
CA GLY A 55 21.28 15.95 -18.48
C GLY A 55 21.15 14.52 -18.00
N VAL A 56 20.22 13.77 -18.58
CA VAL A 56 20.39 12.32 -18.66
C VAL A 56 21.56 12.11 -19.63
N PRO A 57 22.75 11.63 -19.20
CA PRO A 57 23.65 11.05 -20.18
C PRO A 57 22.89 9.85 -20.76
N SER A 58 22.39 9.99 -21.98
CA SER A 58 21.98 8.86 -22.80
C SER A 58 23.24 8.04 -23.04
N ASN A 59 23.57 7.17 -22.07
CA ASN A 59 24.73 6.33 -22.14
C ASN A 59 24.51 5.36 -23.28
N SER A 60 25.18 5.67 -24.38
CA SER A 60 25.13 4.93 -25.62
C SER A 60 25.70 3.53 -25.38
N ALA A 61 24.85 2.52 -25.57
CA ALA A 61 25.19 1.23 -26.19
C ALA A 61 26.35 0.36 -25.64
N SER A 62 26.85 0.50 -24.41
CA SER A 62 27.94 -0.40 -23.95
C SER A 62 27.87 -0.96 -22.52
N ASN A 63 26.90 -0.57 -21.69
CA ASN A 63 26.67 -1.29 -20.43
C ASN A 63 25.19 -1.22 -20.02
N PRO A 64 24.46 -2.35 -19.97
CA PRO A 64 23.09 -2.37 -19.48
C PRO A 64 23.04 -1.84 -18.04
N HIS A 65 22.08 -0.97 -17.73
CA HIS A 65 21.86 -0.52 -16.37
C HIS A 65 21.67 -1.75 -15.45
N PRO A 66 22.26 -1.81 -14.25
CA PRO A 66 22.19 -2.99 -13.38
C PRO A 66 20.76 -3.49 -13.12
N ILE A 67 19.81 -2.56 -13.00
CA ILE A 67 18.38 -2.91 -12.88
C ILE A 67 17.87 -3.63 -14.13
N ALA A 68 18.22 -3.19 -15.33
CA ALA A 68 17.77 -3.84 -16.57
C ALA A 68 18.28 -5.28 -16.65
N HIS A 69 19.52 -5.54 -16.22
CA HIS A 69 20.05 -6.90 -16.13
C HIS A 69 19.29 -7.75 -15.10
N LEU A 70 19.00 -7.22 -13.90
CA LEU A 70 18.23 -7.94 -12.88
C LEU A 70 16.81 -8.24 -13.34
N THR A 71 16.15 -7.29 -14.01
CA THR A 71 14.82 -7.48 -14.59
C THR A 71 14.83 -8.58 -15.64
N ALA A 72 15.76 -8.52 -16.60
CA ALA A 72 15.87 -9.55 -17.65
C ALA A 72 16.16 -10.94 -17.07
N ALA A 73 17.03 -11.03 -16.05
CA ALA A 73 17.34 -12.29 -15.37
C ALA A 73 16.11 -12.85 -14.62
N ALA A 74 15.32 -11.98 -13.98
CA ALA A 74 14.09 -12.39 -13.29
C ALA A 74 13.02 -12.87 -14.27
N GLU A 75 12.83 -12.17 -15.39
CA GLU A 75 11.90 -12.54 -16.46
C GLU A 75 12.28 -13.89 -17.08
N ALA A 76 13.55 -14.08 -17.41
CA ALA A 76 14.05 -15.35 -17.96
C ALA A 76 13.83 -16.52 -16.99
N ARG A 77 14.12 -16.31 -15.69
CA ARG A 77 13.89 -17.33 -14.66
C ARG A 77 12.40 -17.65 -14.50
N PHE A 78 11.56 -16.62 -14.52
CA PHE A 78 10.12 -16.79 -14.42
C PHE A 78 9.56 -17.58 -15.63
N ALA A 79 9.95 -17.19 -16.85
CA ALA A 79 9.54 -17.88 -18.07
C ALA A 79 9.97 -19.36 -18.06
N ALA A 80 11.18 -19.66 -17.58
CA ALA A 80 11.65 -21.04 -17.45
C ALA A 80 10.82 -21.85 -16.44
N LEU A 81 10.44 -21.26 -15.31
CA LEU A 81 9.61 -21.94 -14.30
C LEU A 81 8.19 -22.19 -14.82
N VAL A 82 7.60 -21.23 -15.53
CA VAL A 82 6.28 -21.37 -16.14
C VAL A 82 6.31 -22.44 -17.23
N ALA A 83 7.34 -22.44 -18.09
CA ALA A 83 7.48 -23.43 -19.15
C ALA A 83 7.66 -24.86 -18.61
N ALA A 84 8.31 -25.01 -17.44
CA ALA A 84 8.49 -26.29 -16.78
C ALA A 84 7.27 -26.73 -15.94
N HIS A 85 6.20 -25.92 -15.87
CA HIS A 85 5.03 -26.26 -15.07
C HIS A 85 4.20 -27.39 -15.72
N PRO A 86 3.82 -28.43 -14.95
CA PRO A 86 3.01 -29.52 -15.47
C PRO A 86 1.61 -29.05 -15.86
N THR A 87 1.19 -29.32 -17.10
CA THR A 87 -0.14 -28.94 -17.62
C THR A 87 -1.18 -30.04 -17.48
N THR A 88 -0.78 -31.23 -17.01
CA THR A 88 -1.69 -32.34 -16.74
C THR A 88 -1.63 -32.75 -15.29
N LEU A 89 -2.75 -33.25 -14.77
CA LEU A 89 -2.85 -33.76 -13.40
C LEU A 89 -1.88 -34.93 -13.16
N ALA A 90 -1.65 -35.76 -14.18
CA ALA A 90 -0.76 -36.91 -14.10
C ALA A 90 0.70 -36.47 -13.93
N ASP A 91 1.14 -35.49 -14.74
CA ASP A 91 2.49 -34.94 -14.67
C ASP A 91 2.71 -34.19 -13.35
N ALA A 92 1.72 -33.39 -12.92
CA ALA A 92 1.76 -32.69 -11.63
C ALA A 92 1.87 -33.67 -10.45
N ALA A 93 1.14 -34.77 -10.50
CA ALA A 93 1.21 -35.82 -9.49
C ALA A 93 2.57 -36.56 -9.52
N ALA A 94 3.15 -36.77 -10.71
CA ALA A 94 4.47 -37.40 -10.86
C ALA A 94 5.58 -36.51 -10.31
N ASP A 95 5.55 -35.22 -10.62
CA ASP A 95 6.46 -34.21 -10.09
C ASP A 95 6.35 -34.07 -8.58
N TYR A 96 5.13 -34.11 -8.04
CA TYR A 96 4.90 -34.13 -6.60
C TYR A 96 5.56 -35.35 -5.94
N ARG A 97 5.39 -36.55 -6.51
CA ARG A 97 6.04 -37.77 -6.02
C ARG A 97 7.56 -37.65 -6.07
N ARG A 98 8.12 -37.12 -7.16
CA ARG A 98 9.57 -36.91 -7.31
C ARG A 98 10.11 -35.94 -6.26
N ALA A 99 9.42 -34.82 -6.02
CA ALA A 99 9.86 -33.79 -5.09
C ALA A 99 9.64 -34.14 -3.62
N ARG A 100 8.58 -34.90 -3.30
CA ARG A 100 8.12 -35.13 -1.91
C ARG A 100 8.17 -36.58 -1.45
N GLY A 101 8.49 -37.54 -2.33
CA GLY A 101 8.61 -38.96 -2.00
C GLY A 101 7.32 -39.66 -1.56
N ARG A 102 6.15 -39.04 -1.79
CA ARG A 102 4.83 -39.54 -1.36
C ARG A 102 3.75 -39.19 -2.38
N HIS A 103 2.61 -39.87 -2.30
CA HIS A 103 1.44 -39.54 -3.14
C HIS A 103 0.89 -38.13 -2.83
N PRO A 104 0.31 -37.45 -3.84
CA PRO A 104 -0.35 -36.16 -3.62
C PRO A 104 -1.46 -36.26 -2.57
N PRO A 105 -1.70 -35.19 -1.80
CA PRO A 105 -2.72 -35.20 -0.75
C PRO A 105 -4.14 -35.32 -1.33
N PRO A 106 -5.12 -35.75 -0.52
CA PRO A 106 -6.53 -35.64 -0.88
C PRO A 106 -6.88 -34.20 -1.30
N GLY A 107 -7.69 -34.04 -2.36
CA GLY A 107 -8.04 -32.73 -2.90
C GLY A 107 -7.02 -32.13 -3.89
N PHE A 108 -5.89 -32.80 -4.13
CA PHE A 108 -4.87 -32.32 -5.09
C PHE A 108 -5.42 -32.07 -6.49
N ALA A 109 -6.29 -32.96 -6.99
CA ALA A 109 -6.93 -32.79 -8.29
C ALA A 109 -7.85 -31.57 -8.35
N ALA A 110 -8.58 -31.28 -7.27
CA ALA A 110 -9.46 -30.12 -7.19
C ALA A 110 -8.66 -28.81 -7.14
N TRP A 111 -7.54 -28.80 -6.40
CA TRP A 111 -6.61 -27.67 -6.41
C TRP A 111 -5.99 -27.46 -7.80
N PHE A 112 -5.54 -28.53 -8.47
CA PHE A 112 -4.95 -28.45 -9.81
C PHE A 112 -5.93 -27.94 -10.86
N ALA A 113 -7.24 -28.23 -10.72
CA ALA A 113 -8.25 -27.72 -11.63
C ALA A 113 -8.61 -26.24 -11.38
N PHE A 114 -8.27 -25.69 -10.21
CA PHE A 114 -8.58 -24.32 -9.83
C PHE A 114 -7.47 -23.33 -10.20
N ALA A 115 -6.21 -23.72 -10.01
CA ALA A 115 -5.02 -22.87 -10.13
C ALA A 115 -4.44 -22.85 -11.54
#